data_AF-A0A7X0H5H1-F1
#
_entry.id   AF-A0A7X0H5H1-F1
#
_cell.length_a   1.000
_cell.length_b   1.000
_cell.length_c   1.000
_cell.angle_alpha   90.00
_cell.angle_beta   90.00
_cell.angle_gamma   90.00
#
_symmetry.space_group_name_H-M   'P 1'
#
loop_
_entity.id
_entity.type
_entity.pdbx_description
1 polymer ?
#
loop_
_entity_poly.entity_id
_entity_poly.type
_entity_poly.pdbx_seq_one_letter_code
_entity_poly.pdbx_strand_id
1 'polypeptide(L)'
;MSGNHVLILDQGGLYRDLLSSYLSSQGFEVSATNNQAQAIKAASDKPVDLVVIDLCRVGKVGMRCIKKLRALNPSAKLPVLVLTDSAEREVIVLAAKLMVKKYLLKSRVSAVQLCSTMKSMIAEGVEPQQAPSAAEAPQAPTQAAASAPEPAGAQTPQAADAELLNAANLKELKPIMRRSDVYELLDGCGELKGMSPAVSEVMSMTRRKNCSIEALSKAIKKDQGMALKLLKMANSSVYDRGSPVDSINKAVMRMGINAVRQAVTNMSVIDSFGDTVDHRINAPHFWEHSIATGLIAAEATRALQRDDEAIENAFTMGLLHDTGRMVYTQILPDQMARVLDAADHLGESLERVESRLLLVNHAEAMDRILHAWKFPKELVGPIAFHHLSAGNIRRMAPKIVEPCCVVALANGLAHALLVGHSGNHTIYPVQEYLTALKLGGGFIEHIEEVIPDQATDLKLAMLAHSPGGWTDYRSEIAKSINHGNPRPVFVGTKAETDPIRVFLDRLFPPPVSDEVKPNFMVVSIQNRREVEAISQLIEQTEQKMEVADLPMVVIAKTADTLPDPRLMQKRFFANLTTPFLIEHFVDAVNHMLPASNPAQAA
;
A
#
# COMPACT_ATOMS: atom_id res chain seq x y z
N MET A 1 -38.62 14.94 25.96
CA MET A 1 -37.25 15.26 25.47
C MET A 1 -37.16 14.64 24.09
N SER A 2 -37.03 15.46 23.04
CA SER A 2 -37.06 15.00 21.64
C SER A 2 -35.78 14.24 21.30
N GLY A 3 -35.82 12.91 21.35
CA GLY A 3 -34.69 12.04 21.00
C GLY A 3 -34.36 12.13 19.52
N ASN A 4 -33.13 12.54 19.22
CA ASN A 4 -32.48 12.58 17.90
C ASN A 4 -30.94 12.53 18.08
N HIS A 5 -30.45 11.89 19.14
CA HIS A 5 -29.03 11.83 19.43
C HIS A 5 -28.36 10.68 18.67
N VAL A 6 -27.47 11.01 17.76
CA VAL A 6 -26.71 10.08 16.93
C VAL A 6 -25.27 9.99 17.44
N LEU A 7 -24.84 8.77 17.75
CA LEU A 7 -23.44 8.47 18.02
C LEU A 7 -22.75 8.03 16.74
N ILE A 8 -21.70 8.75 16.32
CA ILE A 8 -20.87 8.37 15.19
C ILE A 8 -19.53 7.86 15.72
N LEU A 9 -19.18 6.63 15.33
CA LEU A 9 -17.86 6.06 15.57
C LEU A 9 -17.16 5.84 14.23
N ASP A 10 -16.27 6.77 13.89
CA ASP A 10 -15.51 6.77 12.64
C ASP A 10 -14.10 7.32 12.87
N GLN A 11 -13.08 6.59 12.39
CA GLN A 11 -11.67 6.97 12.49
C GLN A 11 -11.28 8.04 11.45
N GLY A 12 -12.00 8.13 10.34
CA GLY A 12 -11.79 9.11 9.28
C GLY A 12 -12.24 10.50 9.71
N GLY A 13 -11.31 11.31 10.23
CA GLY A 13 -11.58 12.63 10.79
C GLY A 13 -12.40 13.54 9.87
N LEU A 14 -11.97 13.70 8.61
CA LEU A 14 -12.66 14.57 7.64
C LEU A 14 -14.09 14.12 7.35
N TYR A 15 -14.31 12.83 7.10
CA TYR A 15 -15.64 12.31 6.78
C TYR A 15 -16.57 12.41 7.99
N ARG A 16 -16.08 12.06 9.18
CA ARG A 16 -16.80 12.19 10.45
C ARG A 16 -17.22 13.63 10.72
N ASP A 17 -16.32 14.59 10.54
CA ASP A 17 -16.57 16.00 10.84
C ASP A 17 -17.56 16.62 9.84
N LEU A 18 -17.43 16.30 8.55
CA LEU A 18 -18.40 16.69 7.52
C LEU A 18 -19.79 16.09 7.78
N LEU A 19 -19.84 14.80 8.10
CA LEU A 19 -21.10 14.12 8.41
C LEU A 19 -21.74 14.67 9.69
N SER A 20 -20.95 14.94 10.72
CA SER A 20 -21.40 15.54 11.98
C SER A 20 -21.98 16.94 11.75
N SER A 21 -21.28 17.79 10.99
CA SER A 21 -21.74 19.14 10.64
C SER A 21 -23.04 19.09 9.85
N TYR A 22 -23.11 18.21 8.85
CA TYR A 22 -24.31 18.03 8.03
C TYR A 22 -25.50 17.53 8.88
N LEU A 23 -25.34 16.48 9.68
CA LEU A 23 -26.42 15.95 10.53
C LEU A 23 -26.89 16.96 11.58
N SER A 24 -25.96 17.72 12.17
CA SER A 24 -26.30 18.80 13.09
C SER A 24 -27.16 19.88 12.39
N SER A 25 -26.83 20.24 11.15
CA SER A 25 -27.65 21.16 10.34
C SER A 25 -29.05 20.62 10.02
N GLN A 26 -29.23 19.29 10.07
CA GLN A 26 -30.50 18.61 9.83
C GLN A 26 -31.31 18.38 11.12
N GLY A 27 -30.85 18.92 12.26
CA GLY A 27 -31.54 18.88 13.55
C GLY A 27 -31.22 17.66 14.42
N PHE A 28 -30.18 16.90 14.10
CA PHE A 28 -29.66 15.85 14.98
C PHE A 28 -28.73 16.43 16.02
N GLU A 29 -28.74 15.83 17.21
CA GLU A 29 -27.64 15.98 18.13
C GLU A 29 -26.60 14.92 17.82
N VAL A 30 -25.32 15.27 17.71
CA VAL A 30 -24.28 14.34 17.25
C VAL A 30 -23.13 14.23 18.24
N SER A 31 -22.88 13.00 18.72
CA SER A 31 -21.63 12.64 19.40
C SER A 31 -20.69 11.98 18.39
N ALA A 32 -19.72 12.74 17.88
CA ALA A 32 -18.71 12.24 16.97
C ALA A 32 -17.48 11.75 17.75
N THR A 33 -17.14 10.47 17.59
CA THR A 33 -16.06 9.81 18.35
C THR A 33 -15.12 9.08 17.42
N ASN A 34 -13.85 9.03 17.80
CA ASN A 34 -12.79 8.37 17.03
C ASN A 34 -12.26 7.10 17.71
N ASN A 35 -12.87 6.64 18.80
CA ASN A 35 -12.46 5.38 19.41
C ASN A 35 -13.57 4.81 20.30
N GLN A 36 -13.43 3.52 20.63
CA GLN A 36 -14.41 2.80 21.43
C GLN A 36 -14.61 3.40 22.84
N ALA A 37 -13.56 3.90 23.49
CA ALA A 37 -13.65 4.43 24.84
C ALA A 37 -14.48 5.72 24.88
N GLN A 38 -14.26 6.62 23.92
CA GLN A 38 -15.06 7.82 23.74
C GLN A 38 -16.51 7.49 23.36
N ALA A 39 -16.75 6.52 22.48
CA ALA A 39 -18.09 6.09 22.10
C ALA A 39 -18.88 5.56 23.29
N ILE A 40 -18.25 4.72 24.12
CA ILE A 40 -18.87 4.19 25.35
C ILE A 40 -19.13 5.31 26.36
N LYS A 41 -18.17 6.21 26.56
CA LYS A 41 -18.34 7.35 27.46
C LYS A 41 -19.51 8.24 27.01
N ALA A 42 -19.55 8.62 25.74
CA ALA A 42 -20.62 9.44 25.17
C ALA A 42 -22.00 8.78 25.31
N ALA A 43 -22.09 7.47 25.12
CA ALA A 43 -23.33 6.71 25.28
C ALA A 43 -23.75 6.52 26.76
N SER A 44 -22.81 6.57 27.70
CA SER A 44 -23.09 6.57 29.14
C SER A 44 -23.50 7.94 29.67
N ASP A 45 -22.88 9.01 29.14
CA ASP A 45 -23.15 10.39 29.52
C ASP A 45 -24.54 10.85 29.05
N LYS A 46 -25.01 10.33 27.90
CA LYS A 46 -26.31 10.68 27.33
C LYS A 46 -26.94 9.51 26.56
N PRO A 47 -28.27 9.29 26.67
CA PRO A 47 -28.96 8.28 25.86
C PRO A 47 -28.73 8.50 24.36
N VAL A 48 -28.51 7.42 23.62
CA VAL A 48 -28.26 7.44 22.16
C VAL A 48 -29.43 6.79 21.46
N ASP A 49 -29.93 7.44 20.41
CA ASP A 49 -31.09 6.99 19.64
C ASP A 49 -30.68 6.20 18.37
N LEU A 50 -29.45 6.38 17.89
CA LEU A 50 -28.89 5.66 16.74
C LEU A 50 -27.36 5.63 16.81
N VAL A 51 -26.76 4.49 16.45
CA VAL A 51 -25.30 4.38 16.27
C VAL A 51 -24.98 4.25 14.79
N VAL A 52 -24.09 5.11 14.29
CA VAL A 52 -23.44 4.98 12.99
C VAL A 52 -22.01 4.53 13.24
N ILE A 53 -21.63 3.39 12.69
CA ILE A 53 -20.29 2.80 12.89
C ILE A 53 -19.64 2.46 11.57
N ASP A 54 -18.40 2.89 11.40
CA ASP A 54 -17.53 2.36 10.36
C ASP A 54 -16.85 1.08 10.83
N LEU A 55 -16.96 0.00 10.06
CA LEU A 55 -16.35 -1.29 10.39
C LEU A 55 -15.02 -1.54 9.66
N CYS A 56 -14.69 -0.78 8.60
CA CYS A 56 -13.50 -1.01 7.78
C CYS A 56 -12.19 -0.89 8.58
N ARG A 57 -12.15 0.02 9.55
CA ARG A 57 -10.95 0.30 10.38
C ARG A 57 -11.08 -0.16 11.83
N VAL A 58 -12.18 -0.82 12.20
CA VAL A 58 -12.49 -1.14 13.61
C VAL A 58 -12.64 -2.65 13.85
N GLY A 59 -12.86 -3.46 12.81
CA GLY A 59 -12.83 -4.93 12.90
C GLY A 59 -13.53 -5.49 14.15
N LYS A 60 -12.84 -6.37 14.90
CA LYS A 60 -13.35 -6.99 16.16
C LYS A 60 -13.54 -6.00 17.30
N VAL A 61 -12.87 -4.84 17.27
CA VAL A 61 -13.02 -3.76 18.26
C VAL A 61 -14.37 -3.07 18.08
N GLY A 62 -14.82 -2.87 16.84
CA GLY A 62 -16.13 -2.29 16.51
C GLY A 62 -17.26 -3.20 16.98
N MET A 63 -17.07 -4.51 16.87
CA MET A 63 -18.02 -5.52 17.38
C MET A 63 -18.15 -5.50 18.91
N ARG A 64 -17.01 -5.44 19.63
CA ARG A 64 -17.03 -5.29 21.10
C ARG A 64 -17.68 -3.97 21.52
N CYS A 65 -17.51 -2.91 20.71
CA CYS A 65 -18.17 -1.63 20.91
C CYS A 65 -19.69 -1.77 20.78
N ILE A 66 -20.21 -2.33 19.69
CA ILE A 66 -21.66 -2.55 19.48
C ILE A 66 -22.27 -3.36 20.64
N LYS A 67 -21.63 -4.44 21.07
CA LYS A 67 -22.12 -5.26 22.19
C LYS A 67 -22.17 -4.46 23.50
N LYS A 68 -21.15 -3.67 23.80
CA LYS A 68 -21.11 -2.81 25.00
C LYS A 68 -22.14 -1.67 24.92
N LEU A 69 -22.28 -1.00 23.78
CA LEU A 69 -23.24 0.07 23.57
C LEU A 69 -24.69 -0.41 23.74
N ARG A 70 -24.99 -1.65 23.30
CA ARG A 70 -26.29 -2.28 23.53
C ARG A 70 -26.49 -2.72 24.97
N ALA A 71 -25.46 -3.22 25.65
CA ALA A 71 -25.55 -3.55 27.07
C ALA A 71 -25.81 -2.31 27.95
N LEU A 72 -25.30 -1.15 27.55
CA LEU A 72 -25.54 0.15 28.21
C LEU A 72 -26.94 0.72 27.93
N ASN A 73 -27.66 0.20 26.94
CA ASN A 73 -29.04 0.57 26.61
C ASN A 73 -29.96 -0.67 26.65
N PRO A 74 -30.38 -1.13 27.84
CA PRO A 74 -31.09 -2.42 28.02
C PRO A 74 -32.48 -2.49 27.38
N SER A 75 -33.06 -1.35 26.98
CA SER A 75 -34.23 -1.33 26.10
C SER A 75 -33.79 -1.78 24.70
N ALA A 76 -34.10 -3.02 24.34
CA ALA A 76 -33.56 -3.76 23.19
C ALA A 76 -33.92 -3.22 21.78
N LYS A 77 -33.74 -1.93 21.51
CA LYS A 77 -34.06 -1.28 20.22
C LYS A 77 -33.00 -0.33 19.66
N LEU A 78 -31.79 -0.22 20.22
CA LEU A 78 -30.75 0.68 19.70
C LEU A 78 -30.39 0.32 18.24
N PRO A 79 -30.82 1.12 17.24
CA PRO A 79 -30.52 0.83 15.85
C PRO A 79 -29.04 1.09 15.61
N VAL A 80 -28.41 0.17 14.86
CA VAL A 80 -27.03 0.31 14.41
C VAL A 80 -27.06 0.36 12.89
N LEU A 81 -26.48 1.42 12.34
CA LEU A 81 -26.18 1.58 10.92
C LEU A 81 -24.69 1.35 10.74
N VAL A 82 -24.34 0.39 9.89
CA VAL A 82 -22.96 0.23 9.42
C VAL A 82 -22.77 1.09 8.18
N LEU A 83 -21.75 1.94 8.20
CA LEU A 83 -21.38 2.83 7.12
C LEU A 83 -19.90 2.63 6.79
N THR A 84 -19.60 1.90 5.72
CA THR A 84 -18.27 1.31 5.48
C THR A 84 -17.81 1.49 4.03
N ASP A 85 -16.50 1.38 3.77
CA ASP A 85 -15.94 1.47 2.41
C ASP A 85 -15.86 0.12 1.69
N SER A 86 -16.02 -1.00 2.40
CA SER A 86 -15.87 -2.36 1.84
C SER A 86 -17.14 -3.20 1.99
N ALA A 87 -17.53 -3.88 0.89
CA ALA A 87 -18.64 -4.82 0.78
C ALA A 87 -18.24 -6.30 0.98
N GLU A 88 -17.17 -6.56 1.73
CA GLU A 88 -16.68 -7.92 1.95
C GLU A 88 -17.72 -8.83 2.62
N ARG A 89 -17.79 -10.08 2.13
CA ARG A 89 -18.75 -11.10 2.60
C ARG A 89 -18.63 -11.36 4.11
N GLU A 90 -17.43 -11.31 4.67
CA GLU A 90 -17.21 -11.47 6.11
C GLU A 90 -17.83 -10.34 6.92
N VAL A 91 -17.64 -9.08 6.50
CA VAL A 91 -18.21 -7.89 7.16
C VAL A 91 -19.74 -7.92 7.11
N ILE A 92 -20.31 -8.35 5.98
CA ILE A 92 -21.76 -8.50 5.79
C ILE A 92 -22.32 -9.60 6.72
N VAL A 93 -21.69 -10.77 6.75
CA VAL A 93 -22.10 -11.89 7.64
C VAL A 93 -21.98 -11.49 9.12
N LEU A 94 -20.94 -10.74 9.48
CA LEU A 94 -20.73 -10.24 10.84
C LEU A 94 -21.77 -9.18 11.25
N ALA A 95 -22.11 -8.24 10.36
CA ALA A 95 -23.16 -7.25 10.59
C ALA A 95 -24.53 -7.92 10.80
N ALA A 96 -24.83 -8.97 10.03
CA ALA A 96 -26.04 -9.77 10.19
C ALA A 96 -26.11 -10.48 11.56
N LYS A 97 -25.01 -11.14 12.00
CA LYS A 97 -24.92 -11.78 13.33
C LYS A 97 -25.10 -10.81 14.49
N LEU A 98 -24.75 -9.54 14.29
CA LEU A 98 -24.92 -8.49 15.27
C LEU A 98 -26.27 -7.77 15.13
N MET A 99 -27.25 -8.28 14.39
CA MET A 99 -28.57 -7.64 14.23
C MET A 99 -28.46 -6.14 13.89
N VAL A 100 -27.52 -5.79 13.01
CA VAL A 100 -27.40 -4.41 12.49
C VAL A 100 -28.65 -4.13 11.66
N LYS A 101 -29.27 -2.96 11.86
CA LYS A 101 -30.53 -2.64 11.18
C LYS A 101 -30.32 -2.30 9.70
N LYS A 102 -29.20 -1.67 9.35
CA LYS A 102 -28.89 -1.31 7.97
C LYS A 102 -27.39 -1.23 7.72
N TYR A 103 -27.02 -1.50 6.48
CA TYR A 103 -25.65 -1.53 6.01
C TYR A 103 -25.56 -0.70 4.74
N LEU A 104 -24.64 0.26 4.69
CA LEU A 104 -24.46 1.19 3.57
C LEU A 104 -22.97 1.36 3.22
N LEU A 105 -22.70 1.51 1.94
CA LEU A 105 -21.37 1.85 1.43
C LEU A 105 -21.21 3.37 1.35
N LYS A 106 -20.15 3.91 1.97
CA LYS A 106 -19.83 5.35 1.95
C LYS A 106 -19.72 5.88 0.52
N SER A 107 -19.13 5.09 -0.38
CA SER A 107 -18.98 5.41 -1.81
C SER A 107 -20.28 5.42 -2.62
N ARG A 108 -21.38 4.87 -2.08
CA ARG A 108 -22.66 4.73 -2.80
C ARG A 108 -23.83 5.45 -2.15
N VAL A 109 -23.62 6.11 -1.01
CA VAL A 109 -24.68 6.84 -0.32
C VAL A 109 -24.35 8.33 -0.22
N SER A 110 -25.28 9.15 -0.69
CA SER A 110 -25.20 10.60 -0.49
C SER A 110 -25.57 10.98 0.96
N ALA A 111 -25.08 12.12 1.45
CA ALA A 111 -25.43 12.63 2.78
C ALA A 111 -26.95 12.81 2.97
N VAL A 112 -27.67 13.19 1.90
CA VAL A 112 -29.14 13.31 1.89
C VAL A 112 -29.82 11.95 2.10
N GLN A 113 -29.39 10.93 1.36
CA GLN A 113 -29.95 9.56 1.45
C GLN A 113 -29.57 8.85 2.75
N LEU A 114 -28.40 9.16 3.30
CA LEU A 114 -27.97 8.73 4.61
C LEU A 114 -28.85 9.35 5.69
N CYS A 115 -29.06 10.67 5.66
CA CYS A 115 -29.93 11.37 6.60
C CYS A 115 -31.39 10.87 6.52
N SER A 116 -31.96 10.65 5.33
CA SER A 116 -33.32 10.11 5.22
C SER A 116 -33.42 8.69 5.79
N THR A 117 -32.40 7.86 5.54
CA THR A 117 -32.28 6.53 6.12
C THR A 117 -32.24 6.58 7.65
N MET A 118 -31.43 7.45 8.23
CA MET A 118 -31.29 7.59 9.68
C MET A 118 -32.59 8.07 10.33
N LYS A 119 -33.29 9.03 9.71
CA LYS A 119 -34.62 9.49 10.15
C LYS A 119 -35.64 8.33 10.15
N SER A 120 -35.63 7.50 9.11
CA SER A 120 -36.46 6.28 9.04
C SER A 120 -36.13 5.28 10.15
N MET A 121 -34.84 5.05 10.41
CA MET A 121 -34.37 4.08 11.42
C MET A 121 -34.73 4.48 12.85
N ILE A 122 -34.78 5.78 13.13
CA ILE A 122 -35.18 6.35 14.42
C ILE A 122 -36.72 6.34 14.55
N ALA A 123 -37.46 6.52 13.46
CA ALA A 123 -38.93 6.54 13.45
C ALA A 123 -39.59 5.15 13.50
N GLU A 124 -38.93 4.09 12.99
CA GLU A 124 -39.53 2.75 12.88
C GLU A 124 -39.17 1.80 14.04
N GLY A 125 -40.19 1.43 14.82
CA GLY A 125 -40.18 0.31 15.75
C GLY A 125 -40.61 -1.05 15.13
N VAL A 126 -40.25 -1.35 13.88
CA VAL A 126 -40.70 -2.54 13.12
C VAL A 126 -39.50 -3.42 12.66
N GLU A 127 -39.78 -4.69 12.37
CA GLU A 127 -38.92 -5.88 12.23
C GLU A 127 -37.69 -5.81 11.28
N PRO A 128 -36.67 -6.67 11.50
CA PRO A 128 -35.44 -6.70 10.70
C PRO A 128 -35.70 -7.17 9.26
N GLN A 129 -35.27 -6.36 8.29
CA GLN A 129 -35.12 -6.81 6.90
C GLN A 129 -33.82 -7.60 6.73
N GLN A 130 -33.88 -8.77 6.09
CA GLN A 130 -32.71 -9.56 5.73
C GLN A 130 -31.84 -8.78 4.73
N ALA A 131 -30.52 -8.91 4.90
CA ALA A 131 -29.55 -8.41 3.93
C ALA A 131 -29.88 -8.97 2.53
N PRO A 132 -29.71 -8.18 1.46
CA PRO A 132 -29.95 -8.69 0.12
C PRO A 132 -29.10 -9.93 -0.11
N SER A 133 -29.75 -11.01 -0.57
CA SER A 133 -29.05 -12.15 -1.12
C SER A 133 -28.19 -11.66 -2.28
N ALA A 134 -27.01 -12.26 -2.47
CA ALA A 134 -26.07 -11.95 -3.55
C ALA A 134 -26.68 -12.07 -4.98
N ALA A 135 -27.96 -12.42 -5.09
CA ALA A 135 -28.72 -12.55 -6.34
C ALA A 135 -29.56 -11.31 -6.73
N GLU A 136 -29.79 -10.33 -5.86
CA GLU A 136 -30.58 -9.13 -6.19
C GLU A 136 -29.78 -7.84 -6.00
N ALA A 137 -28.87 -7.58 -6.92
CA ALA A 137 -28.40 -6.23 -7.21
C ALA A 137 -29.40 -5.54 -8.16
N PRO A 138 -29.69 -4.24 -8.01
CA PRO A 138 -30.47 -3.52 -9.01
C PRO A 138 -29.72 -3.60 -10.34
N GLN A 139 -30.35 -4.13 -11.38
CA GLN A 139 -29.87 -3.95 -12.74
C GLN A 139 -29.78 -2.45 -13.00
N ALA A 140 -28.57 -1.99 -13.33
CA ALA A 140 -28.32 -0.63 -13.74
C ALA A 140 -29.29 -0.26 -14.90
N PRO A 141 -29.76 1.00 -14.97
CA PRO A 141 -30.60 1.42 -16.08
C PRO A 141 -29.89 1.07 -17.39
N THR A 142 -30.58 0.28 -18.21
CA THR A 142 -30.17 -0.07 -19.56
C THR A 142 -30.17 1.21 -20.40
N GLN A 143 -29.10 1.98 -20.29
CA GLN A 143 -28.74 2.92 -21.35
C GLN A 143 -28.33 2.07 -22.54
N ALA A 144 -29.03 2.32 -23.64
CA ALA A 144 -28.83 1.70 -24.94
C ALA A 144 -27.34 1.48 -25.20
N ALA A 145 -27.02 0.26 -25.66
CA ALA A 145 -25.73 -0.12 -26.16
C ALA A 145 -25.29 0.87 -27.27
N ALA A 146 -24.63 1.95 -26.87
CA ALA A 146 -23.50 2.45 -27.61
C ALA A 146 -22.44 1.37 -27.42
N SER A 147 -22.27 0.58 -28.47
CA SER A 147 -21.15 -0.33 -28.67
C SER A 147 -19.93 0.18 -27.89
N ALA A 148 -19.49 -0.61 -26.92
CA ALA A 148 -18.12 -0.55 -26.47
C ALA A 148 -17.24 -0.40 -27.72
N PRO A 149 -16.21 0.47 -27.74
CA PRO A 149 -15.11 0.16 -28.63
C PRO A 149 -14.72 -1.26 -28.25
N GLU A 150 -14.76 -2.16 -29.23
CA GLU A 150 -14.16 -3.48 -29.12
C GLU A 150 -12.83 -3.35 -28.38
N PRO A 151 -12.40 -4.35 -27.58
CA PRO A 151 -11.02 -4.35 -27.11
C PRO A 151 -10.18 -4.11 -28.36
N ALA A 152 -9.47 -2.97 -28.41
CA ALA A 152 -8.57 -2.68 -29.53
C ALA A 152 -7.77 -3.95 -29.70
N GLY A 153 -7.97 -4.60 -30.85
CA GLY A 153 -7.95 -6.05 -30.97
C GLY A 153 -6.84 -6.69 -30.16
N ALA A 154 -7.10 -7.87 -29.59
CA ALA A 154 -6.02 -8.82 -29.36
C ALA A 154 -5.25 -8.93 -30.69
N GLN A 155 -4.23 -8.08 -30.84
CA GLN A 155 -3.33 -8.14 -31.95
C GLN A 155 -2.71 -9.50 -31.77
N THR A 156 -2.92 -10.36 -32.77
CA THR A 156 -2.15 -11.58 -32.90
C THR A 156 -0.70 -11.18 -32.61
N PRO A 157 -0.03 -11.77 -31.60
CA PRO A 157 1.30 -11.31 -31.20
C PRO A 157 2.13 -11.16 -32.46
N GLN A 158 2.68 -9.97 -32.69
CA GLN A 158 3.57 -9.79 -33.83
C GLN A 158 4.66 -10.86 -33.72
N ALA A 159 5.24 -11.32 -34.83
CA ALA A 159 6.21 -12.43 -34.79
C ALA A 159 7.36 -12.18 -33.77
N ALA A 160 7.67 -10.92 -33.47
CA ALA A 160 8.65 -10.51 -32.46
C ALA A 160 8.18 -10.61 -30.98
N ASP A 161 6.87 -10.67 -30.73
CA ASP A 161 6.28 -10.89 -29.39
C ASP A 161 6.16 -12.38 -29.08
N ALA A 162 5.86 -13.18 -30.10
CA ALA A 162 5.89 -14.65 -29.99
C ALA A 162 7.31 -15.18 -29.69
N GLU A 163 8.37 -14.55 -30.23
CA GLU A 163 9.76 -14.96 -29.94
C GLU A 163 10.19 -14.61 -28.49
N LEU A 164 9.66 -13.52 -27.91
CA LEU A 164 9.93 -13.14 -26.51
C LEU A 164 9.26 -14.09 -25.51
N LEU A 165 8.02 -14.48 -25.78
CA LEU A 165 7.24 -15.42 -24.95
C LEU A 165 7.71 -16.88 -25.09
N ASN A 166 8.70 -17.15 -25.94
CA ASN A 166 9.35 -18.45 -26.05
C ASN A 166 10.64 -18.55 -25.22
N ALA A 167 11.12 -17.45 -24.63
CA ALA A 167 12.33 -17.47 -23.81
C ALA A 167 12.09 -18.29 -22.53
N ALA A 168 12.95 -19.26 -22.24
CA ALA A 168 12.81 -20.10 -21.05
C ALA A 168 13.40 -19.45 -19.79
N ASN A 169 14.25 -18.44 -19.96
CA ASN A 169 14.89 -17.72 -18.85
C ASN A 169 15.40 -16.34 -19.29
N LEU A 170 15.71 -15.50 -18.30
CA LEU A 170 16.18 -14.11 -18.48
C LEU A 170 17.40 -13.96 -19.40
N LYS A 171 18.28 -14.97 -19.54
CA LYS A 171 19.49 -14.88 -20.38
C LYS A 171 19.19 -15.04 -21.87
N GLU A 172 18.05 -15.63 -22.21
CA GLU A 172 17.62 -15.83 -23.60
C GLU A 172 16.94 -14.61 -24.19
N LEU A 173 16.48 -13.67 -23.34
CA LEU A 173 15.94 -12.40 -23.78
C LEU A 173 17.02 -11.59 -24.53
N LYS A 174 16.68 -11.19 -25.76
CA LYS A 174 17.51 -10.31 -26.59
C LYS A 174 17.06 -8.86 -26.42
N PRO A 175 17.99 -7.89 -26.41
CA PRO A 175 17.63 -6.48 -26.39
C PRO A 175 16.72 -6.11 -27.57
N ILE A 176 15.65 -5.38 -27.29
CA ILE A 176 14.71 -4.87 -28.29
C ILE A 176 15.04 -3.43 -28.70
N MET A 177 15.93 -2.77 -27.95
CA MET A 177 16.45 -1.44 -28.25
C MET A 177 17.94 -1.34 -27.96
N ARG A 178 18.62 -0.38 -28.60
CA ARG A 178 19.99 -0.02 -28.24
C ARG A 178 20.00 0.99 -27.12
N ARG A 179 21.07 0.97 -26.31
CA ARG A 179 21.28 1.95 -25.24
C ARG A 179 21.25 3.40 -25.75
N SER A 180 21.80 3.64 -26.95
CA SER A 180 21.78 4.95 -27.60
C SER A 180 20.36 5.46 -27.85
N ASP A 181 19.48 4.58 -28.29
CA ASP A 181 18.12 4.92 -28.72
C ASP A 181 17.26 5.25 -27.49
N VAL A 182 17.42 4.49 -26.39
CA VAL A 182 16.80 4.84 -25.10
C VAL A 182 17.25 6.23 -24.64
N TYR A 183 18.56 6.50 -24.70
CA TYR A 183 19.11 7.77 -24.28
C TYR A 183 18.61 8.93 -25.16
N GLU A 184 18.55 8.78 -26.47
CA GLU A 184 18.01 9.81 -27.35
C GLU A 184 16.57 10.19 -26.96
N LEU A 185 15.73 9.20 -26.66
CA LEU A 185 14.36 9.43 -26.19
C LEU A 185 14.31 10.09 -24.80
N LEU A 186 15.17 9.66 -23.87
CA LEU A 186 15.27 10.26 -22.55
C LEU A 186 15.78 11.70 -22.56
N ASP A 187 16.60 12.10 -23.53
CA ASP A 187 16.98 13.53 -23.68
C ASP A 187 15.79 14.38 -24.11
N GLY A 188 14.91 13.83 -24.95
CA GLY A 188 13.65 14.47 -25.34
C GLY A 188 12.71 14.70 -24.15
N CYS A 189 12.81 13.90 -23.08
CA CYS A 189 12.06 14.09 -21.83
C CYS A 189 12.42 15.36 -21.06
N GLY A 190 13.52 16.04 -21.39
CA GLY A 190 13.84 17.35 -20.82
C GLY A 190 12.76 18.41 -21.05
N GLU A 191 11.88 18.19 -22.03
CA GLU A 191 10.74 19.04 -22.39
C GLU A 191 9.38 18.55 -21.84
N LEU A 192 9.32 17.41 -21.13
CA LEU A 192 8.09 16.93 -20.51
C LEU A 192 7.57 17.96 -19.49
N LYS A 193 6.39 18.52 -19.79
CA LYS A 193 5.61 19.52 -19.03
C LYS A 193 6.43 20.19 -17.92
N GLY A 194 7.17 21.25 -18.28
CA GLY A 194 7.94 22.01 -17.30
C GLY A 194 7.13 22.33 -16.02
N MET A 195 7.81 22.29 -14.87
CA MET A 195 7.20 22.55 -13.56
C MET A 195 6.33 23.81 -13.60
N SER A 196 5.14 23.77 -12.99
CA SER A 196 4.25 24.94 -12.98
C SER A 196 5.00 26.19 -12.47
N PRO A 197 4.64 27.41 -12.92
CA PRO A 197 5.30 28.62 -12.46
C PRO A 197 5.32 28.76 -10.93
N ALA A 198 4.29 28.25 -10.24
CA ALA A 198 4.20 28.23 -8.79
C ALA A 198 5.26 27.30 -8.15
N VAL A 199 5.46 26.10 -8.71
CA VAL A 199 6.48 25.14 -8.24
C VAL A 199 7.89 25.70 -8.46
N SER A 200 8.14 26.27 -9.65
CA SER A 200 9.42 26.92 -9.97
C SER A 200 9.72 28.09 -9.02
N GLU A 201 8.71 28.89 -8.69
CA GLU A 201 8.82 30.01 -7.73
C GLU A 201 9.12 29.49 -6.31
N VAL A 202 8.40 28.48 -5.83
CA VAL A 202 8.66 27.82 -4.53
C VAL A 202 10.09 27.28 -4.48
N MET A 203 10.53 26.57 -5.51
CA MET A 203 11.88 26.01 -5.62
C MET A 203 12.96 27.10 -5.64
N SER A 204 12.73 28.22 -6.33
CA SER A 204 13.67 29.33 -6.35
C SER A 204 13.75 30.07 -5.01
N MET A 205 12.63 30.24 -4.31
CA MET A 205 12.56 31.01 -3.07
C MET A 205 13.20 30.28 -1.90
N THR A 206 12.96 28.97 -1.82
CA THR A 206 13.42 28.09 -0.74
C THR A 206 14.91 27.73 -0.83
N ARG A 207 15.57 28.02 -1.96
CA ARG A 207 17.05 27.98 -2.08
C ARG A 207 17.74 29.16 -1.38
N ARG A 208 17.02 30.24 -1.07
CA ARG A 208 17.58 31.42 -0.40
C ARG A 208 17.53 31.21 1.12
N LYS A 209 18.62 31.51 1.84
CA LYS A 209 18.71 31.37 3.30
C LYS A 209 17.62 32.13 4.09
N ASN A 210 16.97 33.12 3.48
CA ASN A 210 15.99 34.00 4.13
C ASN A 210 14.60 33.92 3.47
N CYS A 211 14.11 32.72 3.14
CA CYS A 211 12.73 32.56 2.67
C CYS A 211 11.75 32.83 3.81
N SER A 212 10.82 33.78 3.65
CA SER A 212 9.77 34.01 4.65
C SER A 212 8.58 33.06 4.42
N ILE A 213 7.93 32.67 5.52
CA ILE A 213 6.70 31.85 5.51
C ILE A 213 5.60 32.52 4.68
N GLU A 214 5.49 33.84 4.77
CA GLU A 214 4.49 34.63 4.04
C GLU A 214 4.73 34.60 2.54
N ALA A 215 5.98 34.76 2.11
CA ALA A 215 6.33 34.74 0.71
C ALA A 215 6.09 33.35 0.11
N LEU A 216 6.50 32.30 0.83
CA LEU A 216 6.25 30.90 0.43
C LEU A 216 4.75 30.60 0.36
N SER A 217 3.98 31.01 1.38
CA SER A 217 2.52 30.82 1.40
C SER A 217 1.83 31.57 0.26
N LYS A 218 2.32 32.75 -0.12
CA LYS A 218 1.79 33.52 -1.26
C LYS A 218 2.05 32.81 -2.58
N ALA A 219 3.24 32.21 -2.77
CA ALA A 219 3.54 31.43 -3.97
C ALA A 219 2.62 30.20 -4.07
N ILE A 220 2.41 29.49 -2.96
CA ILE A 220 1.57 28.27 -2.94
C ILE A 220 0.10 28.59 -3.22
N LYS A 221 -0.43 29.67 -2.65
CA LYS A 221 -1.83 30.11 -2.87
C LYS A 221 -2.17 30.45 -4.33
N LYS A 222 -1.18 30.62 -5.21
CA LYS A 222 -1.42 30.84 -6.65
C LYS A 222 -1.97 29.59 -7.34
N ASP A 223 -1.78 28.41 -6.76
CA ASP A 223 -2.27 27.14 -7.26
C ASP A 223 -3.24 26.51 -6.24
N GLN A 224 -4.53 26.49 -6.58
CA GLN A 224 -5.57 26.01 -5.68
C GLN A 224 -5.47 24.50 -5.38
N GLY A 225 -5.02 23.70 -6.36
CA GLY A 225 -4.84 22.25 -6.20
C GLY A 225 -3.69 21.94 -5.25
N MET A 226 -2.55 22.61 -5.46
CA MET A 226 -1.38 22.50 -4.59
C MET A 226 -1.67 22.99 -3.17
N ALA A 227 -2.37 24.11 -3.01
CA ALA A 227 -2.79 24.61 -1.71
C ALA A 227 -3.67 23.59 -0.95
N LEU A 228 -4.63 22.96 -1.63
CA LEU A 228 -5.48 21.94 -1.03
C LEU A 228 -4.68 20.68 -0.64
N LYS A 229 -3.81 20.18 -1.52
CA LYS A 229 -2.96 19.01 -1.25
C LYS A 229 -2.02 19.27 -0.05
N LEU A 230 -1.45 20.47 0.04
CA LEU A 230 -0.59 20.85 1.17
C LEU A 230 -1.36 20.92 2.50
N LEU A 231 -2.58 21.48 2.49
CA LEU A 231 -3.44 21.49 3.69
C LEU A 231 -3.79 20.07 4.14
N LYS A 232 -4.12 19.18 3.20
CA LYS A 232 -4.39 17.77 3.53
C LYS A 232 -3.15 17.09 4.08
N MET A 233 -1.98 17.33 3.47
CA MET A 233 -0.71 16.77 3.92
C MET A 233 -0.35 17.24 5.34
N ALA A 234 -0.48 18.53 5.64
CA ALA A 234 -0.22 19.08 6.98
C ALA A 234 -1.17 18.56 8.08
N ASN A 235 -2.27 17.92 7.69
CA ASN A 235 -3.25 17.29 8.57
C ASN A 235 -3.15 15.74 8.56
N SER A 236 -2.21 15.17 7.82
CA SER A 236 -1.96 13.73 7.81
C SER A 236 -1.27 13.30 9.11
N SER A 237 -1.38 12.01 9.45
CA SER A 237 -0.72 11.40 10.61
C SER A 237 0.80 11.60 10.65
N VAL A 238 1.43 11.87 9.50
CA VAL A 238 2.87 12.18 9.37
C VAL A 238 3.22 13.51 10.03
N TYR A 239 2.35 14.53 9.91
CA TYR A 239 2.61 15.89 10.37
C TYR A 239 1.72 16.30 11.55
N ASP A 240 0.85 15.41 12.04
CA ASP A 240 -0.09 15.73 13.11
C ASP A 240 0.65 16.05 14.42
N ARG A 241 0.37 17.24 14.95
CA ARG A 241 0.92 17.77 16.21
C ARG A 241 -0.15 18.54 16.98
N GLY A 242 -1.44 18.21 16.80
CA GLY A 242 -2.55 18.84 17.52
C GLY A 242 -3.73 19.21 16.61
N SER A 243 -4.45 20.29 16.92
CA SER A 243 -5.66 20.66 16.16
C SER A 243 -5.40 20.82 14.65
N PRO A 244 -6.30 20.38 13.76
CA PRO A 244 -6.13 20.51 12.31
C PRO A 244 -5.81 21.94 11.86
N VAL A 245 -4.94 22.08 10.86
CA VAL A 245 -4.66 23.36 10.20
C VAL A 245 -5.68 23.65 9.12
N ASP A 246 -6.14 24.91 9.07
CA ASP A 246 -7.17 25.43 8.18
C ASP A 246 -6.62 26.44 7.14
N SER A 247 -5.31 26.70 7.18
CA SER A 247 -4.69 27.75 6.37
C SER A 247 -3.24 27.41 5.99
N ILE A 248 -2.82 27.87 4.81
CA ILE A 248 -1.47 27.59 4.26
C ILE A 248 -0.37 28.11 5.19
N ASN A 249 -0.56 29.26 5.83
CA ASN A 249 0.43 29.78 6.77
C ASN A 249 0.61 28.82 7.96
N LYS A 250 -0.49 28.28 8.52
CA LYS A 250 -0.43 27.29 9.60
C LYS A 250 0.19 25.98 9.12
N ALA A 251 -0.10 25.54 7.90
CA ALA A 251 0.52 24.36 7.28
C ALA A 251 2.05 24.54 7.13
N VAL A 252 2.50 25.68 6.62
CA VAL A 252 3.94 25.99 6.47
C VAL A 252 4.64 26.10 7.82
N MET A 253 3.99 26.68 8.84
CA MET A 253 4.54 26.72 10.21
C MET A 253 4.65 25.32 10.83
N ARG A 254 3.69 24.43 10.56
CA ARG A 254 3.67 23.06 11.09
C ARG A 254 4.71 22.17 10.43
N MET A 255 4.76 22.20 9.10
CA MET A 255 5.65 21.34 8.31
C MET A 255 7.08 21.88 8.26
N GLY A 256 7.25 23.20 8.27
CA GLY A 256 8.52 23.85 7.99
C GLY A 256 8.73 24.13 6.49
N ILE A 257 9.63 25.07 6.19
CA ILE A 257 9.89 25.54 4.81
C ILE A 257 10.45 24.42 3.92
N ASN A 258 11.35 23.60 4.45
CA ASN A 258 12.00 22.54 3.68
C ASN A 258 11.01 21.41 3.36
N ALA A 259 10.26 20.89 4.33
CA ALA A 259 9.18 19.94 4.08
C ALA A 259 8.15 20.44 3.06
N VAL A 260 7.78 21.72 3.10
CA VAL A 260 6.88 22.32 2.10
C VAL A 260 7.52 22.36 0.71
N ARG A 261 8.80 22.74 0.60
CA ARG A 261 9.55 22.70 -0.67
C ARG A 261 9.48 21.29 -1.28
N GLN A 262 9.72 20.27 -0.45
CA GLN A 262 9.74 18.89 -0.89
C GLN A 262 8.34 18.40 -1.26
N ALA A 263 7.33 18.69 -0.45
CA ALA A 263 5.92 18.41 -0.76
C ALA A 263 5.50 18.99 -2.10
N VAL A 264 5.80 20.27 -2.36
CA VAL A 264 5.49 20.95 -3.63
C VAL A 264 6.23 20.33 -4.81
N THR A 265 7.51 20.00 -4.64
CA THR A 265 8.32 19.34 -5.67
C THR A 265 7.72 17.98 -6.02
N ASN A 266 7.43 17.19 -5.00
CA ASN A 266 6.86 15.85 -5.09
C ASN A 266 5.48 15.86 -5.77
N MET A 267 4.60 16.78 -5.38
CA MET A 267 3.30 16.98 -6.03
C MET A 267 3.45 17.38 -7.50
N SER A 268 4.41 18.24 -7.83
CA SER A 268 4.67 18.62 -9.22
C SER A 268 5.10 17.43 -10.08
N VAL A 269 5.94 16.55 -9.54
CA VAL A 269 6.37 15.34 -10.24
C VAL A 269 5.16 14.43 -10.45
N ILE A 270 4.35 14.20 -9.41
CA ILE A 270 3.12 13.40 -9.50
C ILE A 270 2.18 13.93 -10.58
N ASP A 271 1.92 15.24 -10.57
CA ASP A 271 1.00 15.88 -11.52
C ASP A 271 1.55 15.90 -12.95
N SER A 272 2.89 15.81 -13.13
CA SER A 272 3.50 15.67 -14.45
C SER A 272 3.22 14.30 -15.08
N PHE A 273 2.92 13.29 -14.28
CA PHE A 273 2.69 11.91 -14.71
C PHE A 273 1.22 11.43 -14.60
N GLY A 274 0.35 12.21 -13.93
CA GLY A 274 -0.98 11.76 -13.51
C GLY A 274 -2.01 11.46 -14.61
N ASP A 275 -1.80 11.92 -15.85
CA ASP A 275 -2.80 11.81 -16.93
C ASP A 275 -2.54 10.67 -17.94
N THR A 276 -1.37 10.05 -17.92
CA THR A 276 -0.93 9.13 -19.00
C THR A 276 -0.15 7.95 -18.45
N VAL A 277 -0.79 7.14 -17.61
CA VAL A 277 -0.24 5.86 -17.20
C VAL A 277 -0.89 4.78 -18.05
N ASP A 278 -0.08 3.95 -18.69
CA ASP A 278 -0.53 2.71 -19.33
C ASP A 278 -1.47 1.97 -18.36
N HIS A 279 -2.62 1.50 -18.84
CA HIS A 279 -3.62 0.82 -18.00
C HIS A 279 -3.07 -0.38 -17.21
N ARG A 280 -1.90 -0.90 -17.58
CA ARG A 280 -1.22 -1.99 -16.87
C ARG A 280 -0.41 -1.57 -15.65
N ILE A 281 -0.03 -0.29 -15.52
CA ILE A 281 0.51 0.22 -14.26
C ILE A 281 -0.58 0.98 -13.52
N ASN A 282 -0.99 0.44 -12.39
CA ASN A 282 -2.01 1.06 -11.55
C ASN A 282 -1.43 2.30 -10.85
N ALA A 283 -1.75 3.50 -11.37
CA ALA A 283 -1.23 4.76 -10.84
C ALA A 283 -1.53 4.98 -9.33
N PRO A 284 -2.74 4.69 -8.83
CA PRO A 284 -3.01 4.63 -7.39
C PRO A 284 -2.00 3.81 -6.58
N HIS A 285 -1.77 2.55 -6.96
CA HIS A 285 -0.84 1.66 -6.28
C HIS A 285 0.62 2.09 -6.45
N PHE A 286 0.97 2.63 -7.61
CA PHE A 286 2.31 3.15 -7.89
C PHE A 286 2.69 4.27 -6.92
N TRP A 287 1.79 5.24 -6.74
CA TRP A 287 2.04 6.35 -5.84
C TRP A 287 1.98 5.95 -4.38
N GLU A 288 1.12 4.99 -4.02
CA GLU A 288 1.10 4.41 -2.68
C GLU A 288 2.44 3.77 -2.32
N HIS A 289 3.00 2.96 -3.23
CA HIS A 289 4.34 2.36 -3.08
C HIS A 289 5.44 3.41 -2.96
N SER A 290 5.41 4.42 -3.83
CA SER A 290 6.38 5.52 -3.80
C SER A 290 6.32 6.29 -2.48
N ILE A 291 5.12 6.56 -1.97
CA ILE A 291 4.90 7.23 -0.69
C ILE A 291 5.42 6.37 0.47
N ALA A 292 5.08 5.08 0.49
CA ALA A 292 5.55 4.14 1.52
C ALA A 292 7.08 4.05 1.52
N THR A 293 7.69 3.96 0.35
CA THR A 293 9.15 3.96 0.20
C THR A 293 9.77 5.25 0.72
N GLY A 294 9.17 6.41 0.42
CA GLY A 294 9.59 7.70 0.99
C GLY A 294 9.51 7.73 2.52
N LEU A 295 8.39 7.27 3.10
CA LEU A 295 8.22 7.23 4.55
C LEU A 295 9.23 6.31 5.23
N ILE A 296 9.43 5.09 4.71
CA ILE A 296 10.40 4.14 5.26
C ILE A 296 11.82 4.69 5.15
N ALA A 297 12.17 5.34 4.03
CA ALA A 297 13.48 5.97 3.85
C ALA A 297 13.72 7.10 4.87
N ALA A 298 12.69 7.89 5.16
CA ALA A 298 12.74 8.94 6.18
C ALA A 298 12.90 8.34 7.59
N GLU A 299 12.13 7.31 7.94
CA GLU A 299 12.24 6.60 9.22
C GLU A 299 13.61 5.94 9.40
N ALA A 300 14.16 5.30 8.36
CA ALA A 300 15.50 4.72 8.39
C ALA A 300 16.56 5.81 8.65
N THR A 301 16.47 6.93 7.93
CA THR A 301 17.39 8.06 8.08
C THR A 301 17.29 8.71 9.46
N ARG A 302 16.08 8.75 10.04
CA ARG A 302 15.85 9.22 11.42
C ARG A 302 16.44 8.26 12.45
N ALA A 303 16.29 6.96 12.26
CA ALA A 303 16.90 5.94 13.11
C ALA A 303 18.45 6.01 13.10
N LEU A 304 19.03 6.48 11.99
CA LEU A 304 20.46 6.78 11.85
C LEU A 304 20.88 8.13 12.48
N GLN A 305 19.96 8.85 13.13
CA GLN A 305 20.19 10.13 13.80
C GLN A 305 20.75 11.21 12.86
N ARG A 306 20.26 11.22 11.61
CA ARG A 306 20.57 12.30 10.67
C ARG A 306 19.67 13.51 10.91
N ASP A 307 20.09 14.64 10.37
CA ASP A 307 19.35 15.90 10.50
C ASP A 307 18.06 15.90 9.68
N ASP A 308 17.20 16.87 9.95
CA ASP A 308 15.89 17.01 9.28
C ASP A 308 16.05 17.13 7.75
N GLU A 309 17.11 17.80 7.27
CA GLU A 309 17.36 17.93 5.84
C GLU A 309 17.63 16.57 5.17
N ALA A 310 18.46 15.73 5.80
CA ALA A 310 18.71 14.36 5.31
C ALA A 310 17.46 13.49 5.37
N ILE A 311 16.66 13.58 6.43
CA ILE A 311 15.40 12.83 6.59
C ILE A 311 14.42 13.19 5.47
N GLU A 312 14.23 14.47 5.22
CA GLU A 312 13.34 14.91 4.16
C GLU A 312 13.91 14.50 2.78
N ASN A 313 15.21 14.69 2.54
CA ASN A 313 15.85 14.25 1.31
C ASN A 313 15.65 12.75 1.05
N ALA A 314 15.75 11.91 2.09
CA ALA A 314 15.47 10.49 1.99
C ALA A 314 14.00 10.20 1.61
N PHE A 315 13.04 10.96 2.15
CA PHE A 315 11.64 10.88 1.71
C PHE A 315 11.51 11.15 0.21
N THR A 316 12.13 12.23 -0.26
CA THR A 316 12.09 12.59 -1.69
C THR A 316 12.78 11.54 -2.56
N MET A 317 13.91 10.99 -2.13
CA MET A 317 14.57 9.88 -2.85
C MET A 317 13.64 8.67 -2.97
N GLY A 318 12.99 8.28 -1.87
CA GLY A 318 12.06 7.16 -1.86
C GLY A 318 10.79 7.42 -2.68
N LEU A 319 10.27 8.64 -2.73
CA LEU A 319 9.12 8.96 -3.58
C LEU A 319 9.47 8.90 -5.08
N LEU A 320 10.69 9.31 -5.45
CA LEU A 320 11.08 9.42 -6.85
C LEU A 320 11.70 8.15 -7.43
N HIS A 321 12.06 7.18 -6.59
CA HIS A 321 12.91 6.04 -6.98
C HIS A 321 12.42 5.27 -8.23
N ASP A 322 11.11 5.02 -8.32
CA ASP A 322 10.50 4.23 -9.40
C ASP A 322 9.89 5.07 -10.53
N THR A 323 9.98 6.40 -10.46
CA THR A 323 9.31 7.31 -11.44
C THR A 323 9.84 7.18 -12.87
N GLY A 324 11.02 6.56 -13.07
CA GLY A 324 11.52 6.20 -14.40
C GLY A 324 10.59 5.25 -15.14
N ARG A 325 9.81 4.42 -14.43
CA ARG A 325 8.79 3.54 -15.03
C ARG A 325 7.65 4.33 -15.64
N MET A 326 7.20 5.39 -14.96
CA MET A 326 6.18 6.30 -15.49
C MET A 326 6.69 6.98 -16.76
N VAL A 327 7.95 7.39 -16.79
CA VAL A 327 8.57 7.95 -18.00
C VAL A 327 8.56 6.93 -19.13
N TYR A 328 8.97 5.68 -18.89
CA TYR A 328 8.93 4.63 -19.91
C TYR A 328 7.53 4.37 -20.47
N THR A 329 6.48 4.39 -19.65
CA THR A 329 5.11 4.25 -20.16
C THR A 329 4.69 5.37 -21.12
N GLN A 330 5.33 6.55 -21.04
CA GLN A 330 5.03 7.69 -21.91
C GLN A 330 5.87 7.69 -23.19
N ILE A 331 7.17 7.42 -23.09
CA ILE A 331 8.10 7.53 -24.23
C ILE A 331 8.34 6.21 -24.97
N LEU A 332 8.03 5.08 -24.34
CA LEU A 332 8.31 3.73 -24.84
C LEU A 332 7.14 2.77 -24.52
N PRO A 333 5.87 3.12 -24.79
CA PRO A 333 4.71 2.33 -24.36
C PRO A 333 4.73 0.89 -24.92
N ASP A 334 5.04 0.72 -26.20
CA ASP A 334 5.07 -0.60 -26.85
C ASP A 334 6.21 -1.48 -26.31
N GLN A 335 7.36 -0.88 -25.99
CA GLN A 335 8.50 -1.62 -25.44
C GLN A 335 8.27 -1.96 -23.97
N MET A 336 7.67 -1.04 -23.21
CA MET A 336 7.27 -1.32 -21.83
C MET A 336 6.21 -2.42 -21.77
N ALA A 337 5.33 -2.50 -22.79
CA ALA A 337 4.39 -3.61 -22.94
C ALA A 337 5.07 -4.97 -22.91
N ARG A 338 6.08 -5.11 -23.77
CA ARG A 338 6.86 -6.33 -23.94
C ARG A 338 7.69 -6.65 -22.71
N VAL A 339 8.13 -5.63 -21.97
CA VAL A 339 8.81 -5.79 -20.68
C VAL A 339 7.87 -6.39 -19.63
N LEU A 340 6.65 -5.86 -19.50
CA LEU A 340 5.65 -6.38 -18.56
C LEU A 340 5.31 -7.83 -18.90
N ASP A 341 4.97 -8.12 -20.16
CA ASP A 341 4.59 -9.47 -20.59
C ASP A 341 5.72 -10.48 -20.39
N ALA A 342 6.98 -10.09 -20.65
CA ALA A 342 8.14 -10.95 -20.44
C ALA A 342 8.44 -11.18 -18.95
N ALA A 343 8.21 -10.19 -18.09
CA ALA A 343 8.39 -10.33 -16.65
C ALA A 343 7.37 -11.29 -16.04
N ASP A 344 6.10 -11.16 -16.43
CA ASP A 344 5.03 -12.07 -16.02
C ASP A 344 5.30 -13.50 -16.52
N HIS A 345 5.71 -13.65 -17.79
CA HIS A 345 5.99 -14.95 -18.38
C HIS A 345 7.18 -15.67 -17.74
N LEU A 346 8.29 -14.96 -17.51
CA LEU A 346 9.51 -15.54 -16.94
C LEU A 346 9.48 -15.62 -15.42
N GLY A 347 8.55 -14.90 -14.81
CA GLY A 347 8.47 -14.74 -13.38
C GLY A 347 9.68 -14.02 -12.77
N GLU A 348 10.18 -13.01 -13.47
CA GLU A 348 11.38 -12.24 -13.12
C GLU A 348 11.01 -10.81 -12.74
N SER A 349 11.82 -10.17 -11.88
CA SER A 349 11.55 -8.80 -11.47
C SER A 349 11.73 -7.81 -12.62
N LEU A 350 10.89 -6.78 -12.65
CA LEU A 350 10.81 -5.87 -13.80
C LEU A 350 12.13 -5.17 -14.12
N GLU A 351 12.91 -4.75 -13.12
CA GLU A 351 14.21 -4.09 -13.35
C GLU A 351 15.22 -4.99 -14.06
N ARG A 352 15.12 -6.31 -13.84
CA ARG A 352 16.00 -7.30 -14.49
C ARG A 352 15.59 -7.45 -15.95
N VAL A 353 14.29 -7.52 -16.22
CA VAL A 353 13.75 -7.61 -17.58
C VAL A 353 14.02 -6.33 -18.37
N GLU A 354 13.81 -5.15 -17.77
CA GLU A 354 14.18 -3.86 -18.35
C GLU A 354 15.68 -3.80 -18.71
N SER A 355 16.54 -4.21 -17.79
CA SER A 355 18.00 -4.22 -18.02
C SER A 355 18.40 -5.15 -19.17
N ARG A 356 17.60 -6.18 -19.49
CA ARG A 356 17.83 -7.09 -20.62
C ARG A 356 17.26 -6.56 -21.92
N LEU A 357 16.01 -6.11 -21.92
CA LEU A 357 15.28 -5.72 -23.13
C LEU A 357 15.63 -4.30 -23.57
N LEU A 358 15.71 -3.36 -22.62
CA LEU A 358 15.96 -1.94 -22.88
C LEU A 358 17.45 -1.56 -22.70
N LEU A 359 18.26 -2.40 -22.05
CA LEU A 359 19.66 -2.12 -21.69
C LEU A 359 19.85 -0.95 -20.70
N VAL A 360 18.77 -0.30 -20.29
CA VAL A 360 18.71 0.78 -19.29
C VAL A 360 17.45 0.52 -18.47
N ASN A 361 17.60 0.25 -17.17
CA ASN A 361 16.43 0.13 -16.29
C ASN A 361 15.90 1.50 -15.88
N HIS A 362 14.71 1.53 -15.29
CA HIS A 362 14.06 2.77 -14.83
C HIS A 362 14.94 3.59 -13.86
N ALA A 363 15.71 2.94 -12.98
CA ALA A 363 16.57 3.63 -12.02
C ALA A 363 17.73 4.33 -12.74
N GLU A 364 18.37 3.65 -13.70
CA GLU A 364 19.41 4.22 -14.56
C GLU A 364 18.87 5.37 -15.43
N ALA A 365 17.63 5.28 -15.90
CA ALA A 365 16.99 6.36 -16.64
C ALA A 365 16.83 7.61 -15.77
N MET A 366 16.48 7.44 -14.49
CA MET A 366 16.30 8.55 -13.56
C MET A 366 17.59 9.33 -13.29
N ASP A 367 18.76 8.70 -13.37
CA ASP A 367 20.03 9.44 -13.31
C ASP A 367 20.03 10.56 -14.36
N ARG A 368 19.68 10.23 -15.60
CA ARG A 368 19.71 11.16 -16.73
C ARG A 368 18.62 12.22 -16.66
N ILE A 369 17.39 11.80 -16.34
CA ILE A 369 16.22 12.68 -16.22
C ILE A 369 16.45 13.73 -15.12
N LEU A 370 16.89 13.30 -13.93
CA LEU A 370 17.06 14.22 -12.81
C LEU A 370 18.22 15.19 -13.02
N HIS A 371 19.29 14.76 -13.71
CA HIS A 371 20.35 15.67 -14.13
C HIS A 371 19.83 16.72 -15.13
N ALA A 372 19.02 16.33 -16.12
CA ALA A 372 18.41 17.24 -17.08
C ALA A 372 17.47 18.25 -16.38
N TRP A 373 16.72 17.79 -15.38
CA TRP A 373 15.83 18.63 -14.56
C TRP A 373 16.55 19.45 -13.49
N LYS A 374 17.89 19.39 -13.43
CA LYS A 374 18.74 20.13 -12.47
C LYS A 374 18.36 19.87 -11.01
N PHE A 375 17.97 18.63 -10.71
CA PHE A 375 17.76 18.18 -9.34
C PHE A 375 19.06 18.27 -8.53
N PRO A 376 18.99 18.41 -7.19
CA PRO A 376 20.17 18.37 -6.34
C PRO A 376 20.93 17.06 -6.53
N LYS A 377 22.24 17.14 -6.77
CA LYS A 377 23.09 16.00 -7.16
C LYS A 377 23.13 14.91 -6.10
N GLU A 378 22.96 15.29 -4.84
CA GLU A 378 22.88 14.40 -3.69
C GLU A 378 21.67 13.46 -3.72
N LEU A 379 20.59 13.81 -4.43
CA LEU A 379 19.39 12.97 -4.57
C LEU A 379 19.52 11.95 -5.70
N VAL A 380 20.28 12.29 -6.75
CA VAL A 380 20.29 11.52 -8.00
C VAL A 380 20.93 10.13 -7.83
N GLY A 381 22.11 10.06 -7.21
CA GLY A 381 22.83 8.80 -7.03
C GLY A 381 22.03 7.74 -6.25
N PRO A 382 21.48 8.06 -5.06
CA PRO A 382 20.63 7.14 -4.31
C PRO A 382 19.41 6.64 -5.08
N ILE A 383 18.77 7.51 -5.87
CA ILE A 383 17.66 7.13 -6.75
C ILE A 383 18.15 6.19 -7.85
N ALA A 384 19.28 6.47 -8.49
CA ALA A 384 19.77 5.65 -9.60
C ALA A 384 20.32 4.27 -9.17
N PHE A 385 20.80 4.14 -7.93
CA PHE A 385 21.51 2.96 -7.45
C PHE A 385 20.70 2.07 -6.51
N HIS A 386 19.41 2.30 -6.32
CA HIS A 386 18.60 1.59 -5.32
C HIS A 386 18.40 0.09 -5.60
N HIS A 387 18.64 -0.40 -6.82
CA HIS A 387 18.67 -1.84 -7.15
C HIS A 387 20.04 -2.49 -7.00
N LEU A 388 21.10 -1.72 -6.73
CA LEU A 388 22.45 -2.25 -6.56
C LEU A 388 22.65 -2.82 -5.16
N SER A 389 23.37 -3.94 -5.08
CA SER A 389 23.76 -4.48 -3.78
C SER A 389 24.64 -3.53 -2.99
N ALA A 390 24.59 -3.60 -1.66
CA ALA A 390 25.42 -2.80 -0.77
C ALA A 390 26.93 -2.93 -1.08
N GLY A 391 27.36 -4.11 -1.54
CA GLY A 391 28.74 -4.35 -1.99
C GLY A 391 29.08 -3.61 -3.29
N ASN A 392 28.18 -3.60 -4.27
CA ASN A 392 28.36 -2.86 -5.51
C ASN A 392 28.36 -1.34 -5.27
N ILE A 393 27.44 -0.85 -4.43
CA ILE A 393 27.39 0.57 -4.06
C ILE A 393 28.71 0.99 -3.39
N ARG A 394 29.24 0.19 -2.45
CA ARG A 394 30.52 0.48 -1.78
C ARG A 394 31.68 0.60 -2.76
N ARG A 395 31.68 -0.20 -3.82
CA ARG A 395 32.72 -0.18 -4.86
C ARG A 395 32.56 1.01 -5.81
N MET A 396 31.34 1.29 -6.26
CA MET A 396 31.07 2.27 -7.31
C MET A 396 30.92 3.70 -6.77
N ALA A 397 30.29 3.85 -5.60
CA ALA A 397 29.90 5.13 -5.03
C ALA A 397 30.10 5.17 -3.50
N PRO A 398 31.35 5.00 -3.01
CA PRO A 398 31.65 4.84 -1.58
C PRO A 398 31.18 6.00 -0.69
N LYS A 399 31.01 7.20 -1.25
CA LYS A 399 30.59 8.40 -0.52
C LYS A 399 29.09 8.48 -0.25
N ILE A 400 28.28 7.67 -0.94
CA ILE A 400 26.82 7.72 -0.85
C ILE A 400 26.22 6.34 -0.51
N VAL A 401 27.01 5.45 0.10
CA VAL A 401 26.58 4.10 0.49
C VAL A 401 25.34 4.15 1.37
N GLU A 402 25.36 5.00 2.39
CA GLU A 402 24.25 5.12 3.34
C GLU A 402 22.93 5.51 2.67
N PRO A 403 22.81 6.64 1.95
CA PRO A 403 21.54 7.01 1.33
C PRO A 403 21.10 6.02 0.23
N CYS A 404 22.02 5.37 -0.51
CA CYS A 404 21.64 4.33 -1.47
C CYS A 404 21.04 3.10 -0.75
N CYS A 405 21.68 2.63 0.32
CA CYS A 405 21.17 1.51 1.13
C CYS A 405 19.83 1.86 1.81
N VAL A 406 19.60 3.11 2.18
CA VAL A 406 18.33 3.59 2.74
C VAL A 406 17.19 3.42 1.73
N VAL A 407 17.38 3.88 0.49
CA VAL A 407 16.34 3.76 -0.56
C VAL A 407 16.11 2.29 -0.95
N ALA A 408 17.19 1.50 -1.08
CA ALA A 408 17.10 0.08 -1.38
C ALA A 408 16.36 -0.73 -0.29
N LEU A 409 16.67 -0.44 0.99
CA LEU A 409 15.97 -1.01 2.14
C LEU A 409 14.48 -0.62 2.11
N ALA A 410 14.20 0.67 1.90
CA ALA A 410 12.85 1.19 1.90
C ALA A 410 11.98 0.56 0.81
N ASN A 411 12.51 0.41 -0.40
CA ASN A 411 11.80 -0.23 -1.52
C ASN A 411 11.46 -1.69 -1.18
N GLY A 412 12.44 -2.45 -0.67
CA GLY A 412 12.23 -3.85 -0.31
C GLY A 412 11.20 -4.04 0.82
N LEU A 413 11.20 -3.15 1.82
CA LEU A 413 10.22 -3.17 2.91
C LEU A 413 8.82 -2.70 2.46
N ALA A 414 8.72 -1.73 1.55
CA ALA A 414 7.42 -1.30 1.00
C ALA A 414 6.72 -2.46 0.27
N HIS A 415 7.46 -3.21 -0.56
CA HIS A 415 6.96 -4.45 -1.18
C HIS A 415 6.53 -5.48 -0.14
N ALA A 416 7.34 -5.70 0.90
CA ALA A 416 7.01 -6.64 1.96
C ALA A 416 5.75 -6.23 2.76
N LEU A 417 5.51 -4.94 2.96
CA LEU A 417 4.30 -4.42 3.62
C LEU A 417 3.04 -4.43 2.73
N LEU A 418 3.16 -4.80 1.46
CA LEU A 418 2.07 -4.79 0.48
C LEU A 418 1.35 -3.43 0.40
N VAL A 419 2.12 -2.34 0.48
CA VAL A 419 1.60 -0.97 0.41
C VAL A 419 1.80 -0.45 -1.00
N GLY A 420 0.84 -0.76 -1.89
CA GLY A 420 0.93 -0.47 -3.31
C GLY A 420 1.99 -1.31 -4.03
N HIS A 421 2.21 -0.99 -5.31
CA HIS A 421 3.26 -1.56 -6.15
C HIS A 421 3.54 -0.63 -7.34
N SER A 422 4.77 -0.61 -7.85
CA SER A 422 5.15 0.18 -9.02
C SER A 422 4.94 -0.52 -10.38
N GLY A 423 4.06 -1.53 -10.39
CA GLY A 423 3.99 -2.57 -11.44
C GLY A 423 4.88 -3.78 -11.15
N ASN A 424 5.80 -3.68 -10.18
CA ASN A 424 6.68 -4.77 -9.78
C ASN A 424 6.12 -5.48 -8.53
N HIS A 425 5.84 -6.78 -8.61
CA HIS A 425 5.22 -7.55 -7.53
C HIS A 425 6.24 -8.48 -6.83
N THR A 426 7.47 -7.98 -6.68
CA THR A 426 8.60 -8.78 -6.23
C THR A 426 8.89 -8.55 -4.74
N ILE A 427 9.09 -9.64 -3.99
CA ILE A 427 9.64 -9.59 -2.62
C ILE A 427 11.16 -9.69 -2.66
N TYR A 428 11.83 -8.71 -2.06
CA TYR A 428 13.28 -8.57 -2.07
C TYR A 428 13.94 -8.94 -0.74
N PRO A 429 15.16 -9.52 -0.76
CA PRO A 429 15.98 -9.61 0.44
C PRO A 429 16.52 -8.24 0.85
N VAL A 430 16.38 -7.88 2.13
CA VAL A 430 16.85 -6.57 2.65
C VAL A 430 18.01 -6.67 3.66
N GLN A 431 18.45 -7.88 3.97
CA GLN A 431 19.39 -8.14 5.06
C GLN A 431 20.73 -7.41 4.92
N GLU A 432 21.24 -7.28 3.69
CA GLU A 432 22.51 -6.59 3.45
C GLU A 432 22.42 -5.08 3.71
N TYR A 433 21.28 -4.46 3.43
CA TYR A 433 21.04 -3.05 3.69
C TYR A 433 20.84 -2.80 5.18
N LEU A 434 20.06 -3.65 5.87
CA LEU A 434 19.95 -3.62 7.33
C LEU A 434 21.33 -3.73 8.00
N THR A 435 22.18 -4.63 7.51
CA THR A 435 23.56 -4.79 8.01
C THR A 435 24.41 -3.55 7.74
N ALA A 436 24.33 -2.98 6.53
CA ALA A 436 25.08 -1.79 6.16
C ALA A 436 24.68 -0.55 6.98
N LEU A 437 23.39 -0.44 7.32
CA LEU A 437 22.81 0.66 8.09
C LEU A 437 22.79 0.39 9.60
N LYS A 438 23.10 -0.83 10.05
CA LYS A 438 23.05 -1.27 11.46
C LYS A 438 21.64 -1.11 12.07
N LEU A 439 20.61 -1.40 11.28
CA LEU A 439 19.22 -1.43 11.73
C LEU A 439 18.82 -2.87 12.07
N GLY A 440 18.01 -3.05 13.12
CA GLY A 440 17.60 -4.35 13.65
C GLY A 440 16.08 -4.51 13.79
N GLY A 441 15.63 -5.54 14.51
CA GLY A 441 14.21 -5.90 14.59
C GLY A 441 13.29 -4.79 15.10
N GLY A 442 13.72 -4.00 16.10
CA GLY A 442 12.91 -2.88 16.60
C GLY A 442 12.63 -1.78 15.56
N PHE A 443 13.50 -1.62 14.55
CA PHE A 443 13.19 -0.74 13.41
C PHE A 443 12.11 -1.35 12.52
N ILE A 444 12.18 -2.65 12.23
CA ILE A 444 11.20 -3.36 11.42
C ILE A 444 9.81 -3.36 12.08
N GLU A 445 9.76 -3.63 13.38
CA GLU A 445 8.53 -3.56 14.19
C GLU A 445 7.87 -2.16 14.10
N HIS A 446 8.67 -1.10 14.26
CA HIS A 446 8.17 0.29 14.12
C HIS A 446 7.61 0.56 12.73
N ILE A 447 8.32 0.12 11.67
CA ILE A 447 7.90 0.29 10.29
C ILE A 447 6.56 -0.42 10.00
N GLU A 448 6.37 -1.63 10.52
CA GLU A 448 5.11 -2.38 10.39
C GLU A 448 3.93 -1.69 11.05
N GLU A 449 4.16 -1.07 12.20
CA GLU A 449 3.12 -0.39 12.96
C GLU A 449 2.67 0.91 12.28
N VAL A 450 3.60 1.72 11.78
CA VAL A 450 3.30 3.11 11.39
C VAL A 450 3.07 3.30 9.89
N ILE A 451 3.77 2.58 9.02
CA ILE A 451 3.84 2.91 7.59
C ILE A 451 2.53 2.65 6.85
N PRO A 452 1.80 1.53 7.04
CA PRO A 452 0.57 1.28 6.29
C PRO A 452 -0.48 2.39 6.45
N ASP A 453 -0.66 2.89 7.68
CA ASP A 453 -1.62 3.96 7.96
C ASP A 453 -1.14 5.32 7.46
N GLN A 454 0.13 5.67 7.70
CA GLN A 454 0.71 6.92 7.21
C GLN A 454 0.70 7.02 5.68
N ALA A 455 1.04 5.92 4.99
CA ALA A 455 1.02 5.86 3.54
C ALA A 455 -0.40 6.05 3.01
N THR A 456 -1.39 5.41 3.62
CA THR A 456 -2.80 5.58 3.26
C THR A 456 -3.25 7.03 3.42
N ASP A 457 -2.94 7.67 4.56
CA ASP A 457 -3.34 9.05 4.84
C ASP A 457 -2.67 10.04 3.87
N LEU A 458 -1.38 9.85 3.60
CA LEU A 458 -0.62 10.70 2.71
C LEU A 458 -1.02 10.51 1.24
N LYS A 459 -1.36 9.28 0.83
CA LYS A 459 -1.97 8.97 -0.47
C LYS A 459 -3.26 9.75 -0.68
N LEU A 460 -4.18 9.71 0.30
CA LEU A 460 -5.43 10.46 0.26
C LEU A 460 -5.22 11.98 0.21
N ALA A 461 -4.14 12.47 0.84
CA ALA A 461 -3.78 13.88 0.81
C ALA A 461 -3.21 14.31 -0.55
N MET A 462 -2.26 13.54 -1.10
CA MET A 462 -1.52 13.88 -2.32
C MET A 462 -2.32 13.62 -3.60
N LEU A 463 -3.17 12.58 -3.61
CA LEU A 463 -3.90 12.12 -4.80
C LEU A 463 -5.41 12.43 -4.74
N ALA A 464 -5.78 13.46 -3.97
CA ALA A 464 -7.15 13.90 -3.71
C ALA A 464 -8.08 14.08 -4.92
N HIS A 465 -7.53 14.17 -6.14
CA HIS A 465 -8.28 14.41 -7.38
C HIS A 465 -8.32 13.19 -8.32
N SER A 466 -7.69 12.06 -7.95
CA SER A 466 -7.68 10.88 -8.82
C SER A 466 -9.07 10.24 -8.90
N PRO A 467 -9.66 10.08 -10.10
CA PRO A 467 -10.96 9.47 -10.28
C PRO A 467 -10.86 7.94 -10.16
N GLY A 468 -11.41 7.35 -9.09
CA GLY A 468 -11.67 5.90 -9.07
C GLY A 468 -11.35 5.16 -7.77
N GLY A 469 -11.95 3.98 -7.64
CA GLY A 469 -11.92 3.13 -6.44
C GLY A 469 -10.53 2.62 -6.11
N TRP A 470 -9.95 3.19 -5.07
CA TRP A 470 -8.74 2.72 -4.41
C TRP A 470 -8.99 1.31 -3.88
N THR A 471 -8.37 0.34 -4.53
CA THR A 471 -8.33 -1.02 -4.01
C THR A 471 -7.18 -1.13 -3.00
N ASP A 472 -7.34 -2.03 -2.04
CA ASP A 472 -6.25 -2.37 -1.11
C ASP A 472 -5.44 -3.50 -1.75
N TYR A 473 -4.18 -3.22 -2.10
CA TYR A 473 -3.32 -4.16 -2.82
C TYR A 473 -3.20 -5.50 -2.09
N ARG A 474 -3.01 -5.45 -0.76
CA ARG A 474 -3.05 -6.63 0.11
C ARG A 474 -4.33 -7.44 -0.07
N SER A 475 -5.49 -6.80 -0.10
CA SER A 475 -6.79 -7.46 -0.31
C SER A 475 -6.93 -8.06 -1.72
N GLU A 476 -6.29 -7.49 -2.73
CA GLU A 476 -6.24 -8.08 -4.08
C GLU A 476 -5.44 -9.39 -4.08
N ILE A 477 -4.24 -9.37 -3.47
CA ILE A 477 -3.41 -10.57 -3.31
C ILE A 477 -4.14 -11.62 -2.46
N ALA A 478 -4.78 -11.23 -1.35
CA ALA A 478 -5.51 -12.16 -0.50
C ALA A 478 -6.66 -12.88 -1.25
N LYS A 479 -7.32 -12.21 -2.20
CA LYS A 479 -8.37 -12.82 -3.04
C LYS A 479 -7.85 -13.83 -4.05
N SER A 480 -6.59 -13.71 -4.46
CA SER A 480 -5.94 -14.66 -5.37
C SER A 480 -5.59 -15.99 -4.68
N ILE A 481 -5.62 -16.03 -3.35
CA ILE A 481 -5.38 -17.25 -2.57
C ILE A 481 -6.70 -18.01 -2.37
N ASN A 482 -6.72 -19.26 -2.81
CA ASN A 482 -7.87 -20.17 -2.74
C ASN A 482 -8.34 -20.39 -1.28
N HIS A 483 -9.62 -20.69 -1.11
CA HIS A 483 -10.36 -20.77 0.17
C HIS A 483 -9.91 -21.88 1.17
N GLY A 484 -8.66 -22.36 1.11
CA GLY A 484 -8.08 -23.32 2.05
C GLY A 484 -7.80 -22.77 3.46
N ASN A 485 -8.23 -21.55 3.76
CA ASN A 485 -7.97 -20.82 5.01
C ASN A 485 -6.49 -20.92 5.43
N PRO A 486 -5.56 -20.39 4.62
CA PRO A 486 -4.11 -20.47 4.83
C PRO A 486 -3.70 -19.83 6.16
N ARG A 487 -2.89 -20.56 6.92
CA ARG A 487 -2.37 -20.18 8.24
C ARG A 487 -0.88 -20.55 8.29
N PRO A 488 -0.01 -19.70 7.71
CA PRO A 488 1.42 -19.96 7.71
C PRO A 488 2.00 -19.89 9.11
N VAL A 489 3.08 -20.62 9.32
CA VAL A 489 4.08 -20.31 10.33
C VAL A 489 5.41 -20.02 9.65
N PHE A 490 6.06 -18.92 10.02
CA PHE A 490 7.36 -18.55 9.49
C PHE A 490 8.50 -19.20 10.28
N VAL A 491 9.50 -19.72 9.58
CA VAL A 491 10.73 -20.26 10.16
C VAL A 491 11.95 -19.66 9.46
N GLY A 492 12.80 -18.97 10.23
CA GLY A 492 14.02 -18.35 9.75
C GLY A 492 14.97 -18.05 10.91
N THR A 493 16.27 -17.98 10.64
CA THR A 493 17.29 -17.71 11.67
C THR A 493 17.29 -16.27 12.19
N LYS A 494 16.67 -15.34 11.46
CA LYS A 494 16.61 -13.89 11.75
C LYS A 494 15.20 -13.33 11.53
N ALA A 495 14.19 -14.00 12.07
CA ALA A 495 12.78 -13.70 11.81
C ALA A 495 12.41 -12.23 12.07
N GLU A 496 13.01 -11.61 13.08
CA GLU A 496 12.80 -10.22 13.48
C GLU A 496 13.25 -9.20 12.42
N THR A 497 14.07 -9.60 11.45
CA THR A 497 14.56 -8.74 10.36
C THR A 497 14.25 -9.27 8.95
N ASP A 498 13.56 -10.40 8.85
CA ASP A 498 13.30 -11.04 7.56
C ASP A 498 12.08 -10.40 6.87
N PRO A 499 12.22 -9.86 5.64
CA PRO A 499 11.12 -9.25 4.90
C PRO A 499 10.04 -10.27 4.50
N ILE A 500 10.38 -11.56 4.40
CA ILE A 500 9.40 -12.61 4.12
C ILE A 500 8.44 -12.72 5.30
N ARG A 501 8.92 -12.59 6.54
CA ARG A 501 8.04 -12.58 7.71
C ARG A 501 7.15 -11.33 7.74
N VAL A 502 7.66 -10.14 7.36
CA VAL A 502 6.83 -8.92 7.19
C VAL A 502 5.67 -9.22 6.23
N PHE A 503 6.01 -9.79 5.07
CA PHE A 503 5.07 -10.12 4.01
C PHE A 503 4.00 -11.11 4.48
N LEU A 504 4.38 -12.16 5.22
CA LEU A 504 3.43 -13.13 5.74
C LEU A 504 2.51 -12.55 6.81
N ASP A 505 3.04 -11.81 7.78
CA ASP A 505 2.25 -11.19 8.84
C ASP A 505 1.25 -10.18 8.27
N ARG A 506 1.67 -9.48 7.20
CA ARG A 506 0.80 -8.58 6.47
C ARG A 506 -0.29 -9.33 5.69
N LEU A 507 0.08 -10.34 4.90
CA LEU A 507 -0.86 -11.07 4.04
C LEU A 507 -1.82 -11.95 4.84
N PHE A 508 -1.31 -12.63 5.87
CA PHE A 508 -2.02 -13.56 6.74
C PHE A 508 -1.99 -13.04 8.19
N PRO A 509 -2.92 -12.15 8.56
CA PRO A 509 -2.95 -11.60 9.90
C PRO A 509 -3.14 -12.74 10.92
N PRO A 510 -2.50 -12.66 12.10
CA PRO A 510 -2.49 -13.75 13.06
C PRO A 510 -3.91 -14.16 13.48
N PRO A 511 -4.14 -15.46 13.72
CA PRO A 511 -5.44 -15.94 14.14
C PRO A 511 -5.85 -15.34 15.49
N VAL A 512 -7.15 -15.36 15.71
CA VAL A 512 -7.85 -14.65 16.80
C VAL A 512 -7.71 -15.38 18.13
N SER A 513 -7.37 -16.66 18.05
CA SER A 513 -7.24 -17.60 19.16
C SER A 513 -6.02 -18.45 18.91
N ASP A 514 -5.25 -18.68 19.97
CA ASP A 514 -4.06 -19.52 19.98
C ASP A 514 -4.38 -21.01 19.74
N GLU A 515 -5.66 -21.41 19.78
CA GLU A 515 -6.10 -22.78 19.48
C GLU A 515 -6.04 -23.11 17.98
N VAL A 516 -5.92 -22.10 17.12
CA VAL A 516 -5.92 -22.30 15.67
C VAL A 516 -4.52 -22.68 15.19
N LYS A 517 -4.31 -23.98 14.94
CA LYS A 517 -3.02 -24.51 14.47
C LYS A 517 -2.68 -24.10 13.02
N PRO A 518 -1.38 -23.87 12.71
CA PRO A 518 -0.94 -23.60 11.34
C PRO A 518 -1.19 -24.80 10.42
N ASN A 519 -1.36 -24.55 9.11
CA ASN A 519 -1.57 -25.59 8.10
C ASN A 519 -0.51 -25.63 7.00
N PHE A 520 0.46 -24.72 7.00
CA PHE A 520 1.69 -24.82 6.22
C PHE A 520 2.80 -23.98 6.85
N MET A 521 4.02 -24.18 6.37
CA MET A 521 5.21 -23.49 6.84
C MET A 521 5.86 -22.69 5.72
N VAL A 522 6.44 -21.53 6.04
CA VAL A 522 7.29 -20.79 5.12
C VAL A 522 8.69 -20.72 5.73
N VAL A 523 9.66 -21.28 5.03
CA VAL A 523 11.03 -21.46 5.51
C VAL A 523 11.95 -20.54 4.74
N SER A 524 12.64 -19.63 5.43
CA SER A 524 13.64 -18.73 4.84
C SER A 524 15.05 -19.21 5.13
N ILE A 525 15.85 -19.44 4.08
CA ILE A 525 17.25 -19.87 4.19
C ILE A 525 18.16 -18.87 3.48
N GLN A 526 18.91 -18.08 4.25
CA GLN A 526 19.72 -17.00 3.69
C GLN A 526 21.02 -17.51 3.04
N ASN A 527 21.54 -18.64 3.52
CA ASN A 527 22.74 -19.29 3.00
C ASN A 527 22.85 -20.76 3.47
N ARG A 528 23.67 -21.55 2.79
CA ARG A 528 23.85 -22.99 3.10
C ARG A 528 24.33 -23.30 4.52
N ARG A 529 24.97 -22.35 5.22
CA ARG A 529 25.44 -22.58 6.60
C ARG A 529 24.29 -22.61 7.61
N GLU A 530 23.13 -22.08 7.25
CA GLU A 530 21.95 -22.03 8.10
C GLU A 530 21.08 -23.29 7.98
N VAL A 531 21.32 -24.16 7.00
CA VAL A 531 20.47 -25.33 6.71
C VAL A 531 20.28 -26.23 7.93
N GLU A 532 21.34 -26.51 8.69
CA GLU A 532 21.27 -27.34 9.90
C GLU A 532 20.45 -26.67 11.00
N ALA A 533 20.70 -25.39 11.27
CA ALA A 533 19.96 -24.62 12.27
C ALA A 533 18.47 -24.47 11.89
N ILE A 534 18.17 -24.24 10.61
CA ILE A 534 16.80 -24.18 10.10
C ILE A 534 16.10 -25.53 10.25
N SER A 535 16.78 -26.64 9.96
CA SER A 535 16.21 -27.99 10.11
C SER A 535 15.81 -28.26 11.57
N GLN A 536 16.64 -27.85 12.53
CA GLN A 536 16.31 -27.91 13.96
C GLN A 536 15.14 -26.99 14.33
N LEU A 537 15.10 -25.77 13.78
CA LEU A 537 14.00 -24.83 14.03
C LEU A 537 12.66 -25.34 13.48
N ILE A 538 12.66 -26.06 12.35
CA ILE A 538 11.45 -26.68 11.78
C ILE A 538 10.88 -27.68 12.79
N GLU A 539 11.69 -28.63 13.26
CA GLU A 539 11.27 -29.65 14.24
C GLU A 539 10.79 -29.03 15.55
N GLN A 540 11.52 -28.05 16.08
CA GLN A 540 11.14 -27.32 17.29
C GLN A 540 9.81 -26.56 17.12
N THR A 541 9.59 -25.97 15.95
CA THR A 541 8.35 -25.25 15.64
C THR A 541 7.15 -26.20 15.59
N GLU A 542 7.29 -27.33 14.89
CA GLU A 542 6.25 -28.36 14.80
C GLU A 542 5.93 -28.94 16.19
N GLN A 543 6.95 -29.26 16.98
CA GLN A 543 6.78 -29.73 18.35
C GLN A 543 6.07 -28.71 19.24
N LYS A 544 6.48 -27.44 19.20
CA LYS A 544 5.89 -26.36 20.01
C LYS A 544 4.43 -26.11 19.66
N MET A 545 4.08 -26.19 18.37
CA MET A 545 2.72 -25.95 17.88
C MET A 545 1.84 -27.21 17.89
N GLU A 546 2.38 -28.35 18.35
CA GLU A 546 1.72 -29.66 18.36
C GLU A 546 1.12 -30.03 16.99
N VAL A 547 1.93 -29.87 15.94
CA VAL A 547 1.64 -30.24 14.55
C VAL A 547 2.78 -31.12 14.03
N ALA A 548 2.59 -31.79 12.89
CA ALA A 548 3.63 -32.57 12.25
C ALA A 548 3.47 -32.53 10.74
N ASP A 549 4.60 -32.69 10.03
CA ASP A 549 4.65 -32.83 8.58
C ASP A 549 3.93 -31.71 7.82
N LEU A 550 4.03 -30.46 8.30
CA LEU A 550 3.44 -29.32 7.63
C LEU A 550 4.03 -29.20 6.21
N PRO A 551 3.18 -29.04 5.18
CA PRO A 551 3.71 -28.76 3.86
C PRO A 551 4.36 -27.38 3.87
N MET A 552 5.37 -27.17 3.04
CA MET A 552 6.23 -25.97 3.16
C MET A 552 6.54 -25.27 1.85
N VAL A 553 6.67 -23.95 1.94
CA VAL A 553 7.32 -23.13 0.92
C VAL A 553 8.73 -22.82 1.41
N VAL A 554 9.75 -23.37 0.75
CA VAL A 554 11.16 -23.06 1.03
C VAL A 554 11.58 -21.90 0.15
N ILE A 555 12.12 -20.86 0.76
CA ILE A 555 12.58 -19.65 0.08
C ILE A 555 14.06 -19.46 0.38
N ALA A 556 14.90 -19.55 -0.66
CA ALA A 556 16.35 -19.48 -0.52
C ALA A 556 17.01 -18.63 -1.63
N LYS A 557 18.31 -18.36 -1.55
CA LYS A 557 19.04 -17.68 -2.65
C LYS A 557 19.25 -18.55 -3.89
N THR A 558 19.33 -19.87 -3.68
CA THR A 558 19.54 -20.84 -4.75
C THR A 558 18.57 -21.99 -4.58
N ALA A 559 18.01 -22.48 -5.69
CA ALA A 559 16.99 -23.52 -5.68
C ALA A 559 17.48 -24.85 -5.08
N ASP A 560 18.77 -25.10 -5.03
CA ASP A 560 19.35 -26.31 -4.44
C ASP A 560 19.58 -26.22 -2.92
N THR A 561 19.31 -25.06 -2.30
CA THR A 561 19.44 -24.89 -0.85
C THR A 561 18.13 -25.27 -0.16
N LEU A 562 18.06 -26.50 0.35
CA LEU A 562 16.89 -27.07 1.03
C LEU A 562 17.23 -27.51 2.47
N PRO A 563 16.23 -27.64 3.37
CA PRO A 563 16.37 -28.31 4.67
C PRO A 563 16.84 -29.77 4.55
N ASP A 564 17.10 -30.43 5.69
CA ASP A 564 17.48 -31.84 5.74
C ASP A 564 16.50 -32.70 4.90
N PRO A 565 17.01 -33.50 3.93
CA PRO A 565 16.17 -34.35 3.08
C PRO A 565 15.20 -35.26 3.84
N ARG A 566 15.52 -35.66 5.08
CA ARG A 566 14.63 -36.48 5.93
C ARG A 566 13.35 -35.74 6.30
N LEU A 567 13.43 -34.43 6.53
CA LEU A 567 12.26 -33.59 6.79
C LEU A 567 11.41 -33.44 5.52
N MET A 568 12.07 -33.36 4.36
CA MET A 568 11.42 -33.14 3.06
C MET A 568 10.66 -34.37 2.55
N GLN A 569 11.15 -35.59 2.80
CA GLN A 569 10.58 -36.83 2.27
C GLN A 569 9.11 -37.09 2.65
N LYS A 570 8.63 -36.50 3.75
CA LYS A 570 7.29 -36.76 4.29
C LYS A 570 6.24 -35.71 3.94
N ARG A 571 6.62 -34.64 3.23
CA ARG A 571 5.77 -33.46 3.04
C ARG A 571 5.79 -32.96 1.61
N PHE A 572 4.68 -32.37 1.19
CA PHE A 572 4.67 -31.53 -0.01
C PHE A 572 5.54 -30.28 0.24
N PHE A 573 6.33 -29.88 -0.75
CA PHE A 573 7.03 -28.61 -0.69
C PHE A 573 7.11 -27.91 -2.04
N ALA A 574 7.06 -26.59 -2.00
CA ALA A 574 7.40 -25.72 -3.11
C ALA A 574 8.71 -24.99 -2.79
N ASN A 575 9.44 -24.59 -3.82
CA ASN A 575 10.73 -23.95 -3.68
C ASN A 575 10.78 -22.67 -4.51
N LEU A 576 11.11 -21.56 -3.86
CA LEU A 576 11.23 -20.24 -4.48
C LEU A 576 12.64 -19.70 -4.24
N THR A 577 13.13 -18.92 -5.19
CA THR A 577 14.41 -18.21 -5.05
C THR A 577 14.19 -16.74 -4.73
N THR A 578 15.02 -16.13 -3.89
CA THR A 578 15.01 -14.69 -3.67
C THR A 578 15.79 -13.93 -4.75
N PRO A 579 15.28 -12.78 -5.23
CA PRO A 579 13.93 -12.26 -5.00
C PRO A 579 12.87 -13.10 -5.75
N PHE A 580 11.61 -13.10 -5.28
CA PHE A 580 10.51 -13.88 -5.90
C PHE A 580 9.28 -13.00 -6.16
N LEU A 581 8.51 -13.33 -7.20
CA LEU A 581 7.19 -12.74 -7.45
C LEU A 581 6.14 -13.27 -6.48
N ILE A 582 5.26 -12.39 -6.01
CA ILE A 582 4.16 -12.73 -5.11
C ILE A 582 3.23 -13.78 -5.74
N GLU A 583 3.00 -13.71 -7.04
CA GLU A 583 2.17 -14.65 -7.82
C GLU A 583 2.70 -16.08 -7.69
N HIS A 584 4.02 -16.28 -7.78
CA HIS A 584 4.63 -17.61 -7.60
C HIS A 584 4.45 -18.14 -6.18
N PHE A 585 4.48 -17.25 -5.18
CA PHE A 585 4.17 -17.64 -3.81
C PHE A 585 2.69 -18.02 -3.66
N VAL A 586 1.79 -17.25 -4.25
CA VAL A 586 0.35 -17.55 -4.27
C VAL A 586 0.08 -18.89 -4.95
N ASP A 587 0.69 -19.16 -6.10
CA ASP A 587 0.55 -20.42 -6.82
C ASP A 587 1.06 -21.61 -6.01
N ALA A 588 2.20 -21.45 -5.34
CA ALA A 588 2.74 -22.45 -4.44
C ALA A 588 1.77 -22.76 -3.28
N VAL A 589 1.18 -21.73 -2.66
CA VAL A 589 0.19 -21.89 -1.59
C VAL A 589 -1.09 -22.53 -2.11
N ASN A 590 -1.60 -22.10 -3.26
CA ASN A 590 -2.82 -22.61 -3.88
C ASN A 590 -2.71 -24.08 -4.29
N HIS A 591 -1.54 -24.49 -4.79
CA HIS A 591 -1.28 -25.88 -5.15
C HIS A 591 -1.15 -26.78 -3.91
N MET A 592 -0.56 -26.25 -2.84
CA MET A 592 -0.36 -26.96 -1.57
C MET A 592 -1.64 -27.10 -0.74
N LEU A 593 -2.52 -26.10 -0.78
CA LEU A 593 -3.77 -26.03 -0.01
C LEU A 593 -4.97 -25.87 -0.96
N PRO A 594 -5.34 -26.92 -1.72
CA PRO A 594 -6.49 -26.86 -2.62
C PRO A 594 -7.78 -26.60 -1.84
N ALA A 595 -8.74 -25.91 -2.47
CA ALA A 595 -10.02 -25.58 -1.83
C ALA A 595 -10.71 -26.82 -1.27
N SER A 596 -11.14 -26.76 0.00
CA SER A 596 -11.98 -27.79 0.61
C SER A 596 -13.20 -28.02 -0.27
N ASN A 597 -13.42 -29.25 -0.71
CA ASN A 597 -14.57 -29.61 -1.54
C ASN A 597 -15.85 -29.13 -0.84
N PRO A 598 -16.72 -28.30 -1.45
CA PRO A 598 -17.94 -27.78 -0.81
C PRO A 598 -18.88 -28.89 -0.32
N ALA A 599 -18.70 -30.13 -0.78
CA ALA A 599 -19.42 -31.31 -0.30
C ALA A 599 -19.00 -31.81 1.10
N GLN A 600 -17.90 -31.31 1.69
CA GLN A 600 -17.46 -31.68 3.04
C GLN A 600 -17.83 -30.64 4.12
N ALA A 601 -18.52 -29.56 3.74
CA ALA A 601 -18.98 -28.51 4.64
C ALA A 601 -20.52 -28.42 4.73
N ALA A 602 -21.20 -29.55 4.53
CA ALA A 602 -22.65 -29.70 4.72
C ALA A 602 -22.95 -30.58 5.93
#